data_AF-A0A7C1Z8S0-F1
#
_entry.id   AF-A0A7C1Z8S0-F1
#
_cell.length_a   1.000
_cell.length_b   1.000
_cell.length_c   1.000
_cell.angle_alpha   90.00
_cell.angle_beta   90.00
_cell.angle_gamma   90.00
#
_symmetry.space_group_name_H-M   'P 1'
#
loop_
_entity.id
_entity.type
_entity.pdbx_description
1 polymer ?
#
loop_
_entity_poly.entity_id
_entity_poly.type
_entity_poly.pdbx_seq_one_letter_code
_entity_poly.pdbx_strand_id
1 'polypeptide(L)' 'MLAAGPSPQQLTQFRPSPQAQARVRILLDKNRSGTLTPEERAELDQYAHIEHLMRLVKARARQRLVQQ' A
#
# COMPACT_ATOMS: atom_id res chain seq x y z
N MET A 1 -26.71 -9.33 -1.71
CA MET A 1 -25.72 -9.23 -2.81
C MET A 1 -24.34 -9.52 -2.25
N LEU A 2 -23.68 -10.58 -2.72
CA LEU A 2 -22.31 -10.88 -2.33
C LEU A 2 -21.39 -10.12 -3.28
N ALA A 3 -20.79 -9.02 -2.80
CA ALA A 3 -19.71 -8.39 -3.53
C ALA A 3 -18.57 -9.42 -3.62
N ALA A 4 -18.38 -10.00 -4.80
CA ALA A 4 -17.20 -10.80 -5.08
C ALA A 4 -15.99 -9.88 -4.86
N GLY A 5 -15.12 -10.25 -3.93
CA GLY A 5 -13.87 -9.52 -3.71
C GLY A 5 -13.04 -9.44 -5.00
N PRO A 6 -12.07 -8.52 -5.08
CA PRO A 6 -11.23 -8.35 -6.26
C PRO A 6 -10.56 -9.68 -6.68
N SER A 7 -10.50 -9.92 -7.98
CA SER A 7 -9.83 -11.11 -8.54
C SER A 7 -8.33 -11.11 -8.22
N PRO A 8 -7.66 -12.29 -8.23
CA PRO A 8 -6.21 -12.35 -8.08
C PRO A 8 -5.46 -11.41 -9.03
N GLN A 9 -5.90 -11.30 -10.29
CA GLN A 9 -5.36 -10.38 -11.28
C GLN A 9 -5.50 -8.91 -10.82
N GLN A 10 -6.70 -8.49 -10.41
CA GLN A 10 -6.94 -7.13 -9.89
C GLN A 10 -6.07 -6.82 -8.66
N LEU A 11 -5.89 -7.80 -7.76
CA LEU A 11 -5.03 -7.66 -6.60
C LEU A 11 -3.56 -7.45 -6.97
N THR A 12 -3.05 -8.17 -7.97
CA THR A 12 -1.66 -7.99 -8.45
C THR A 12 -1.41 -6.60 -9.05
N GLN A 13 -2.43 -6.04 -9.70
CA GLN A 13 -2.37 -4.73 -10.35
C GLN A 13 -2.64 -3.56 -9.41
N PHE A 14 -3.18 -3.80 -8.21
CA PHE A 14 -3.49 -2.75 -7.26
C PHE A 14 -2.29 -1.83 -7.01
N ARG A 15 -2.51 -0.52 -7.05
CA ARG A 15 -1.55 0.52 -6.67
C ARG A 15 -2.26 1.56 -5.82
N PRO A 16 -1.58 2.17 -4.84
CA PRO A 16 -2.10 3.35 -4.15
C PRO A 16 -2.47 4.45 -5.15
N SER A 17 -3.47 5.26 -4.84
CA SER A 17 -3.88 6.38 -5.70
C SER A 17 -2.71 7.37 -5.90
N PRO A 18 -2.71 8.16 -6.99
CA PRO A 18 -1.69 9.19 -7.20
C PRO A 18 -1.55 10.16 -6.02
N GLN A 19 -2.68 10.53 -5.39
CA GLN A 19 -2.71 11.37 -4.20
C GLN A 19 -2.00 10.71 -3.01
N ALA A 20 -2.25 9.43 -2.75
CA ALA A 20 -1.58 8.69 -1.68
C ALA A 20 -0.07 8.57 -1.94
N GLN A 21 0.33 8.32 -3.18
CA GLN A 21 1.75 8.29 -3.56
C GLN A 21 2.43 9.65 -3.35
N ALA A 22 1.77 10.74 -3.74
CA ALA A 22 2.27 12.09 -3.52
C ALA A 22 2.40 12.42 -2.02
N ARG A 23 1.41 12.04 -1.21
CA ARG A 23 1.44 12.25 0.24
C ARG A 23 2.61 11.51 0.90
N VAL A 24 2.80 10.23 0.56
CA VAL A 24 3.94 9.45 1.06
C VAL A 24 5.27 10.09 0.67
N ARG A 25 5.42 10.60 -0.56
CA ARG A 25 6.65 11.31 -0.97
C ARG A 25 6.92 12.54 -0.09
N ILE A 26 5.91 13.36 0.15
CA ILE A 26 6.01 14.53 1.03
C ILE A 26 6.45 14.12 2.45
N LEU A 27 5.82 13.08 3.01
CA LEU A 27 6.16 12.58 4.34
C LEU A 27 7.60 12.05 4.41
N LEU A 28 8.06 11.34 3.37
CA LEU A 28 9.44 10.86 3.29
C LEU A 28 10.44 12.01 3.19
N ASP A 29 10.12 13.05 2.42
CA ASP A 29 10.99 14.23 2.31
C ASP A 29 11.06 15.00 3.64
N LYS A 30 9.93 15.18 4.33
CA LYS A 30 9.90 15.75 5.69
C LYS A 30 10.68 14.93 6.71
N ASN A 31 10.58 13.60 6.62
CA ASN A 31 11.35 12.68 7.46
C ASN A 31 12.86 12.88 7.27
N ARG A 32 13.31 12.97 6.01
CA ARG A 32 14.72 13.23 5.66
C ARG A 32 15.20 14.61 6.12
N SER A 33 14.34 15.63 6.07
CA SER A 33 14.67 16.97 6.58
C SER A 33 14.52 17.12 8.09
N GLY A 34 14.10 16.08 8.82
CA GLY A 34 13.88 16.15 10.27
C GLY A 34 12.71 17.03 10.70
N THR A 35 11.79 17.35 9.79
CA THR A 35 10.64 18.24 10.05
C THR A 35 9.31 17.48 10.16
N LEU A 36 9.37 16.16 10.27
CA LEU A 36 8.21 15.29 10.39
C LEU A 36 7.58 15.43 11.78
N THR A 37 6.29 15.77 11.84
CA THR A 37 5.58 15.83 13.12
C THR A 37 5.24 14.41 13.63
N PRO A 38 4.89 14.25 14.92
CA PRO A 38 4.43 12.96 15.46
C PRO A 38 3.21 12.38 14.71
N GLU A 39 2.27 13.23 14.30
CA GLU A 39 1.08 12.83 13.56
C GLU A 39 1.45 12.37 12.15
N GLU A 40 2.36 13.09 11.50
CA GLU A 40 2.88 12.73 10.17
C GLU A 40 3.72 11.45 10.20
N ARG A 41 4.40 11.19 11.32
CA ARG A 41 5.08 9.91 11.55
C ARG A 41 4.09 8.76 11.67
N ALA A 42 3.04 8.92 12.46
CA ALA A 42 1.99 7.92 12.57
C ALA A 42 1.31 7.64 11.21
N GLU A 43 1.09 8.70 10.41
CA GLU A 43 0.58 8.58 9.04
C GLU A 43 1.54 7.76 8.15
N LEU A 44 2.84 8.06 8.21
CA LEU A 44 3.87 7.34 7.44
C LEU A 44 3.98 5.86 7.85
N ASP A 45 3.87 5.57 9.15
CA ASP A 45 3.88 4.20 9.69
C ASP A 45 2.64 3.42 9.21
N GLN A 46 1.48 4.07 9.13
CA GLN A 46 0.26 3.46 8.57
C GLN A 46 0.45 3.11 7.08
N TYR A 47 1.06 3.99 6.29
CA TYR A 47 1.37 3.67 4.89
C TYR A 47 2.32 2.48 4.77
N ALA A 48 3.34 2.39 5.63
CA ALA A 48 4.27 1.27 5.65
C ALA A 48 3.56 -0.06 5.97
N HIS A 49 2.63 -0.04 6.94
CA HIS A 49 1.83 -1.21 7.29
C HIS A 49 0.95 -1.69 6.12
N ILE A 50 0.26 -0.76 5.45
CA ILE A 50 -0.58 -1.08 4.29
C ILE A 50 0.27 -1.63 3.14
N GLU A 51 1.45 -1.05 2.89
CA GLU A 51 2.35 -1.52 1.85
C GLU A 51 2.83 -2.95 2.11
N HIS A 52 3.20 -3.26 3.36
CA HIS A 52 3.57 -4.62 3.76
C HIS A 52 2.42 -5.61 3.57
N LEU A 53 1.22 -5.27 4.01
CA LEU A 53 0.03 -6.09 3.80
C LEU A 53 -0.22 -6.33 2.31
N MET A 54 -0.15 -5.29 1.49
CA MET A 54 -0.33 -5.40 0.04
C MET A 54 0.74 -6.25 -0.63
N ARG A 55 1.99 -6.25 -0.14
CA ARG A 55 3.02 -7.19 -0.61
C ARG A 55 2.61 -8.65 -0.39
N LEU A 56 2.11 -8.97 0.80
CA LEU A 56 1.65 -10.33 1.13
C LEU A 56 0.42 -10.73 0.30
N VAL A 57 -0.56 -9.83 0.16
CA VAL A 57 -1.75 -10.06 -0.66
C VAL A 57 -1.37 -10.34 -2.11
N LYS A 58 -0.47 -9.54 -2.70
CA LYS A 58 0.03 -9.74 -4.07
C LYS A 58 0.79 -11.06 -4.23
N ALA A 59 1.62 -11.43 -3.24
CA ALA A 59 2.33 -12.70 -3.27
C ALA A 59 1.36 -13.89 -3.32
N ARG A 60 0.34 -13.90 -2.44
CA ARG A 60 -0.72 -14.93 -2.44
C ARG A 60 -1.54 -14.93 -3.72
N ALA A 61 -1.88 -13.75 -4.25
CA ALA A 61 -2.61 -13.64 -5.52
C ALA A 61 -1.82 -14.25 -6.68
N ARG A 62 -0.50 -14.00 -6.77
CA ARG A 62 0.38 -14.64 -7.77
C ARG A 62 0.44 -16.14 -7.60
N GLN A 63 0.54 -16.66 -6.38
CA GLN A 63 0.52 -18.10 -6.12
C GLN A 63 -0.78 -18.77 -6.62
N ARG A 64 -1.93 -18.09 -6.48
CA ARG A 64 -3.21 -18.58 -7.01
C ARG A 64 -3.29 -18.52 -8.53
N LEU A 65 -2.58 -17.60 -9.18
CA LEU A 65 -2.53 -17.52 -10.64
C LEU A 65 -1.68 -18.62 -11.29
N VAL A 66 -0.69 -19.14 -10.56
CA VAL A 66 0.17 -20.24 -11.02
C VAL A 66 -0.45 -21.62 -10.77
N GLN A 67 -1.34 -21.73 -9.76
CA GLN A 67 -2.04 -22.98 -9.42
C GLN A 67 -3.37 -23.17 -10.18
N GLN A 68 -3.74 -22.22 -11.05
CA GLN A 68 -4.94 -22.27 -11.90
C GLN A 68 -4.59 -22.67 -13.32
#